data_AF-A0A7J0FDP5-F1
#
_entry.id   AF-A0A7J0FDP5-F1
#
_cell.length_a   1.000
_cell.length_b   1.000
_cell.length_c   1.000
_cell.angle_alpha   90.00
_cell.angle_beta   90.00
_cell.angle_gamma   90.00
#
_symmetry.space_group_name_H-M   'P 1'
#
loop_
_entity.id
_entity.type
_entity.pdbx_description
1 polymer ?
#
loop_
_entity_poly.entity_id
_entity_poly.type
_entity_poly.pdbx_seq_one_letter_code
_entity_poly.pdbx_strand_id
1 'polypeptide(L)'
;MVKAVVGEESRLKSVEDRLSHSAVPSQVGLVIGKLSPISDRGLVFDLVPTPPNDAGEPACSIVDSGRDEKKKGSKGKSQTDSSSLFIDKDWVAEHARQVSRMLLGGVKVLGIYIWINESSFKNSSVILCQTVKGVAEAAPLLETDWSERLLMHISYSPRSLRPCDFKMGKVLASLQTFRCTYTFDLR
;
A
#
# COMPACT_ATOMS: atom_id res chain seq x y z
N MET A 1 4.31 -2.92 19.82
CA MET A 1 5.33 -2.71 18.77
C MET A 1 5.67 -4.01 18.02
N VAL A 2 5.32 -4.10 16.73
CA VAL A 2 5.65 -5.28 15.91
C VAL A 2 7.17 -5.30 15.72
N LYS A 3 7.83 -6.37 16.18
CA LYS A 3 9.31 -6.45 16.22
C LYS A 3 9.91 -6.84 14.88
N ALA A 4 9.16 -7.52 14.03
CA ALA A 4 9.58 -7.88 12.68
C ALA A 4 8.36 -8.17 11.80
N VAL A 5 8.41 -7.72 10.55
CA VAL A 5 7.39 -8.05 9.56
C VAL A 5 8.03 -8.94 8.51
N VAL A 6 7.44 -10.12 8.26
CA VAL A 6 7.89 -11.07 7.25
C VAL A 6 6.91 -11.05 6.09
N GLY A 7 7.37 -10.65 4.91
CA GLY A 7 6.58 -10.66 3.69
C GLY A 7 6.85 -11.90 2.85
N GLU A 8 5.80 -12.42 2.21
CA GLU A 8 5.92 -13.54 1.29
C GLU A 8 6.72 -13.17 0.03
N GLU A 9 7.93 -13.71 -0.06
CA GLU A 9 8.91 -13.30 -1.05
C GLU A 9 8.44 -13.45 -2.52
N SER A 10 7.70 -14.51 -2.87
CA SER A 10 7.34 -14.73 -4.28
C SER A 10 6.24 -13.78 -4.76
N ARG A 11 5.23 -13.52 -3.93
CA ARG A 11 4.19 -12.53 -4.22
C ARG A 11 4.69 -11.11 -4.22
N LEU A 12 5.48 -10.71 -3.21
CA LEU A 12 6.02 -9.36 -3.15
C LEU A 12 6.96 -9.05 -4.32
N LYS A 13 7.81 -10.01 -4.72
CA LYS A 13 8.63 -9.87 -5.93
C LYS A 13 7.78 -9.77 -7.19
N SER A 14 6.76 -10.60 -7.35
CA SER A 14 5.87 -10.51 -8.51
C SER A 14 5.16 -9.16 -8.61
N VAL A 15 4.76 -8.58 -7.47
CA VAL A 15 4.16 -7.24 -7.43
C VAL A 15 5.20 -6.18 -7.79
N GLU A 16 6.41 -6.25 -7.27
CA GLU A 16 7.51 -5.34 -7.59
C GLU A 16 7.91 -5.42 -9.09
N ASP A 17 7.99 -6.62 -9.65
CA ASP A 17 8.25 -6.85 -11.07
C ASP A 17 7.13 -6.25 -11.93
N ARG A 18 5.86 -6.45 -11.55
CA ARG A 18 4.73 -5.84 -12.24
C ARG A 18 4.78 -4.32 -12.18
N LEU A 19 5.11 -3.74 -11.03
CA LEU A 19 5.19 -2.29 -10.83
C LEU A 19 6.36 -1.68 -11.61
N SER A 20 7.52 -2.34 -11.64
CA SER A 20 8.70 -1.87 -12.37
C SER A 20 8.55 -1.93 -13.89
N HIS A 21 7.79 -2.91 -14.41
CA HIS A 21 7.44 -2.97 -15.83
C HIS A 21 6.21 -2.12 -16.19
N SER A 22 5.48 -1.64 -15.18
CA SER A 22 4.33 -0.78 -15.38
C SER A 22 4.77 0.64 -15.70
N ALA A 23 4.17 1.26 -16.71
CA ALA A 23 4.38 2.68 -17.03
C ALA A 23 3.63 3.63 -16.05
N VAL A 24 3.09 3.10 -14.95
CA VAL A 24 2.27 3.87 -14.00
C VAL A 24 3.16 4.73 -13.09
N PRO A 25 2.93 6.06 -13.06
CA PRO A 25 3.78 7.02 -12.34
C PRO A 25 3.47 7.12 -10.85
N SER A 26 2.41 6.46 -10.36
CA SER A 26 2.12 6.30 -8.94
C SER A 26 1.02 5.28 -8.71
N GLN A 27 1.13 4.48 -7.65
CA GLN A 27 0.07 3.56 -7.26
C GLN A 27 -0.04 3.42 -5.75
N VAL A 28 -1.26 3.31 -5.24
CA VAL A 28 -1.56 3.05 -3.83
C VAL A 28 -2.40 1.78 -3.72
N GLY A 29 -2.18 1.01 -2.66
CA GLY A 29 -2.97 -0.17 -2.38
C GLY A 29 -2.87 -0.62 -0.94
N LEU A 30 -3.45 -1.77 -0.64
CA LEU A 30 -3.58 -2.33 0.69
C LEU A 30 -2.53 -3.41 0.93
N VAL A 31 -2.02 -3.48 2.14
CA VAL A 31 -1.17 -4.57 2.63
C VAL A 31 -2.05 -5.56 3.38
N ILE A 32 -2.11 -6.80 2.90
CA ILE A 32 -2.93 -7.85 3.50
C ILE A 32 -2.05 -8.86 4.20
N GLY A 33 -2.44 -9.24 5.41
CA GLY A 33 -1.60 -10.06 6.24
C GLY A 33 -2.26 -10.52 7.53
N LYS A 34 -1.46 -11.11 8.41
CA LYS A 34 -1.87 -11.49 9.75
C LYS A 34 -0.85 -10.97 10.76
N LEU A 35 -1.34 -10.34 11.81
CA LEU A 35 -0.52 -10.04 12.98
C LEU A 35 -0.70 -11.18 13.97
N SER A 36 0.41 -11.77 14.40
CA SER A 36 0.38 -12.81 15.43
C SER A 36 0.70 -12.20 16.79
N PRO A 37 -0.26 -12.13 17.72
CA PRO A 37 -0.04 -11.53 19.05
C PRO A 37 0.97 -12.33 19.89
N ILE A 38 1.17 -13.61 19.60
CA ILE A 38 2.05 -14.50 20.37
C ILE A 38 3.53 -14.31 19.97
N SER A 39 3.79 -13.81 18.76
CA SER A 39 5.17 -13.77 18.22
C SER A 39 5.71 -12.36 17.96
N ASP A 40 4.94 -11.30 18.24
CA ASP A 40 5.24 -9.91 17.85
C ASP A 40 5.65 -9.78 16.36
N ARG A 41 5.24 -10.73 15.51
CA ARG A 41 5.59 -10.78 14.09
C ARG A 41 4.36 -10.50 13.24
N GLY A 42 4.52 -9.57 12.29
CA GLY A 42 3.56 -9.37 11.21
C GLY A 42 3.90 -10.27 10.04
N LEU A 43 2.90 -10.92 9.45
CA LEU A 43 3.05 -11.72 8.24
C LEU A 43 2.31 -10.99 7.11
N VAL A 44 3.00 -10.58 6.06
CA VAL A 44 2.39 -10.00 4.86
C VAL A 44 2.26 -11.10 3.81
N PHE A 45 1.02 -11.31 3.35
CA PHE A 45 0.72 -12.32 2.34
C PHE A 45 0.68 -11.73 0.94
N ASP A 46 -0.01 -10.59 0.77
CA ASP A 46 -0.20 -10.01 -0.55
C ASP A 46 -0.40 -8.49 -0.51
N LEU A 47 -0.20 -7.86 -1.67
CA LEU A 47 -0.42 -6.44 -1.91
C LEU A 47 -1.57 -6.28 -2.91
N VAL A 48 -2.65 -5.63 -2.47
CA VAL A 48 -3.86 -5.47 -3.28
C VAL A 48 -3.95 -4.04 -3.81
N PRO A 49 -3.84 -3.84 -5.13
CA PRO A 49 -3.91 -2.51 -5.72
C PRO A 49 -5.29 -1.88 -5.52
N THR A 50 -5.35 -0.58 -5.23
CA THR A 50 -6.63 0.13 -5.20
C THR A 50 -7.18 0.23 -6.62
N PRO A 51 -8.44 -0.18 -6.87
CA PRO A 51 -9.05 -0.04 -8.18
C PRO A 51 -9.22 1.44 -8.55
N PRO A 52 -9.37 1.75 -9.85
CA PRO A 52 -9.80 3.08 -10.29
C PRO A 52 -11.11 3.48 -9.61
N ASN A 53 -11.31 4.78 -9.41
CA ASN A 53 -12.56 5.28 -8.86
C ASN A 53 -13.73 5.10 -9.85
N ASP A 54 -14.95 5.43 -9.42
CA ASP A 54 -16.15 5.33 -10.27
C ASP A 54 -16.08 6.17 -11.56
N ALA A 55 -15.22 7.19 -11.59
CA ALA A 55 -14.95 8.01 -12.76
C ALA A 55 -13.85 7.43 -13.69
N GLY A 56 -13.22 6.31 -13.30
CA GLY A 56 -12.10 5.69 -14.02
C GLY A 56 -10.73 6.30 -13.73
N GLU A 57 -10.65 7.26 -12.81
CA GLU A 57 -9.40 7.93 -12.43
C GLU A 57 -8.61 7.10 -11.41
N PRO A 58 -7.26 7.19 -11.40
CA PRO A 58 -6.45 6.48 -10.43
C PRO A 58 -6.62 7.06 -9.03
N ALA A 59 -6.60 6.19 -8.01
CA ALA A 59 -6.68 6.58 -6.60
C ALA A 59 -5.45 7.39 -6.10
N CYS A 60 -4.39 7.45 -6.90
CA CYS A 60 -3.14 8.12 -6.57
C CYS A 60 -2.52 8.71 -7.83
N SER A 61 -2.18 10.00 -7.79
CA SER A 61 -1.51 10.71 -8.87
C SER A 61 -0.40 11.62 -8.33
N ILE A 62 0.66 11.79 -9.11
CA ILE A 62 1.69 12.80 -8.83
C ILE A 62 1.25 14.11 -9.47
N VAL A 63 1.06 15.13 -8.64
CA VAL A 63 0.74 16.48 -9.08
C VAL A 63 2.04 17.26 -9.21
N ASP A 64 2.40 17.56 -10.46
CA ASP A 64 3.44 18.52 -10.78
C ASP A 64 2.88 19.93 -10.65
N SER A 65 3.49 20.76 -9.81
CA SER A 65 3.09 22.14 -9.55
C SER A 65 3.39 23.12 -10.71
N GLY A 66 3.33 22.66 -11.97
CA GLY A 66 3.92 23.37 -13.12
C GLY A 66 3.19 23.38 -14.46
N ARG A 67 1.94 22.91 -14.61
CA ARG A 67 1.23 22.98 -15.91
C ARG A 67 -0.24 23.40 -15.80
N ASP A 68 -0.45 24.70 -15.85
CA ASP A 68 -1.54 25.46 -16.54
C ASP A 68 -1.41 26.93 -16.09
N GLU A 69 -1.29 28.02 -16.88
CA GLU A 69 -1.54 28.34 -18.29
C GLU A 69 -0.44 29.27 -18.86
N LYS A 70 -0.32 29.32 -20.20
CA LYS A 70 0.42 30.35 -20.95
C LYS A 70 -0.04 31.79 -20.59
N LYS A 71 0.82 32.59 -19.93
CA LYS A 71 1.00 34.02 -20.27
C LYS A 71 2.26 34.65 -19.62
N LYS A 72 3.25 34.91 -20.49
CA LYS A 72 4.14 36.08 -20.54
C LYS A 72 5.02 36.42 -19.31
N GLY A 73 6.28 35.97 -19.37
CA GLY A 73 7.45 36.83 -19.14
C GLY A 73 8.11 36.84 -17.75
N SER A 74 9.44 36.83 -17.79
CA SER A 74 10.44 37.29 -16.81
C SER A 74 11.14 36.27 -15.88
N LYS A 75 12.48 36.26 -16.04
CA LYS A 75 13.59 35.71 -15.23
C LYS A 75 13.33 35.54 -13.73
N GLY A 76 13.68 34.37 -13.17
CA GLY A 76 14.07 34.27 -11.76
C GLY A 76 14.00 32.88 -11.12
N LYS A 77 15.18 32.29 -10.85
CA LYS A 77 15.50 31.17 -9.93
C LYS A 77 14.94 29.77 -10.23
N SER A 78 15.86 28.81 -10.31
CA SER A 78 15.63 27.35 -10.31
C SER A 78 14.80 26.95 -9.08
N GLN A 79 13.50 26.81 -9.29
CA GLN A 79 12.53 26.42 -8.27
C GLN A 79 12.54 24.90 -8.16
N THR A 80 12.86 24.41 -6.96
CA THR A 80 12.86 22.98 -6.59
C THR A 80 11.58 22.29 -7.07
N ASP A 81 11.75 21.25 -7.89
CA ASP A 81 10.69 20.38 -8.41
C ASP A 81 9.92 19.73 -7.24
N SER A 82 8.90 20.44 -6.77
CA SER A 82 8.07 20.02 -5.65
C SER A 82 6.88 19.25 -6.21
N SER A 83 7.16 18.02 -6.67
CA SER A 83 6.12 17.06 -7.04
C SER A 83 5.37 16.66 -5.75
N SER A 84 4.08 16.95 -5.70
CA SER A 84 3.22 16.65 -4.54
C SER A 84 2.34 15.44 -4.87
N LEU A 85 2.15 14.56 -3.90
CA LEU A 85 1.32 13.38 -4.10
C LEU A 85 -0.14 13.68 -3.76
N PHE A 86 -1.03 13.34 -4.68
CA PHE A 86 -2.46 13.28 -4.42
C PHE A 86 -2.89 11.83 -4.17
N ILE A 87 -3.61 11.60 -3.08
CA ILE A 87 -4.24 10.31 -2.75
C ILE A 87 -5.70 10.58 -2.42
N ASP A 88 -6.61 9.86 -3.06
CA ASP A 88 -8.00 9.82 -2.65
C ASP A 88 -8.15 8.94 -1.39
N LYS A 89 -8.03 9.58 -0.22
CA LYS A 89 -8.09 8.92 1.08
C LYS A 89 -9.42 8.17 1.30
N ASP A 90 -10.52 8.71 0.80
CA ASP A 90 -11.86 8.21 1.09
C ASP A 90 -12.13 6.97 0.21
N TRP A 91 -11.66 7.00 -1.04
CA TRP A 91 -11.66 5.84 -1.91
C TRP A 91 -10.78 4.69 -1.40
N VAL A 92 -9.54 5.00 -0.97
CA VAL A 92 -8.65 3.98 -0.39
C VAL A 92 -9.22 3.39 0.91
N ALA A 93 -9.88 4.22 1.73
CA ALA A 93 -10.57 3.77 2.94
C ALA A 93 -11.78 2.87 2.61
N GLU A 94 -12.59 3.22 1.61
CA GLU A 94 -13.71 2.37 1.18
C GLU A 94 -13.22 1.04 0.61
N HIS A 95 -12.18 1.06 -0.22
CA HIS A 95 -11.54 -0.16 -0.70
C HIS A 95 -11.05 -1.04 0.47
N ALA A 96 -10.44 -0.44 1.50
CA ALA A 96 -10.05 -1.17 2.71
C ALA A 96 -11.23 -1.78 3.45
N ARG A 97 -12.34 -1.05 3.58
CA ARG A 97 -13.58 -1.55 4.20
C ARG A 97 -14.14 -2.76 3.45
N GLN A 98 -14.16 -2.70 2.13
CA GLN A 98 -14.66 -3.78 1.29
C GLN A 98 -13.77 -5.01 1.38
N VAL A 99 -12.47 -4.85 1.17
CA VAL A 99 -11.49 -5.95 1.27
C VAL A 99 -11.52 -6.56 2.67
N SER A 100 -11.59 -5.76 3.73
CA SER A 100 -11.66 -6.27 5.10
C SER A 100 -12.87 -7.17 5.36
N ARG A 101 -13.98 -7.00 4.64
CA ARG A 101 -15.17 -7.88 4.74
C ARG A 101 -15.02 -9.17 3.94
N MET A 102 -14.16 -9.17 2.92
CA MET A 102 -13.90 -10.33 2.06
C MET A 102 -12.79 -11.25 2.60
N LEU A 103 -11.97 -10.75 3.53
CA LEU A 103 -10.89 -11.52 4.14
C LEU A 103 -11.42 -12.47 5.22
N LEU A 104 -10.95 -13.72 5.17
CA LEU A 104 -11.33 -14.80 6.10
C LEU A 104 -10.09 -15.35 6.82
N GLY A 105 -10.29 -16.19 7.84
CA GLY A 105 -9.18 -16.94 8.48
C GLY A 105 -8.24 -16.09 9.34
N GLY A 106 -8.70 -14.94 9.83
CA GLY A 106 -7.90 -14.01 10.63
C GLY A 106 -6.87 -13.23 9.81
N VAL A 107 -7.00 -13.24 8.48
CA VAL A 107 -6.32 -12.32 7.58
C VAL A 107 -7.01 -10.96 7.66
N LYS A 108 -6.23 -9.88 7.79
CA LYS A 108 -6.73 -8.53 7.97
C LYS A 108 -5.95 -7.56 7.07
N VAL A 109 -6.53 -6.38 6.82
CA VAL A 109 -5.83 -5.27 6.20
C VAL A 109 -4.86 -4.68 7.23
N LEU A 110 -3.56 -4.83 7.00
CA LEU A 110 -2.51 -4.39 7.93
C LEU A 110 -2.12 -2.92 7.72
N GLY A 111 -2.39 -2.37 6.54
CA GLY A 111 -2.10 -0.98 6.20
C GLY A 111 -2.06 -0.76 4.69
N ILE A 112 -1.19 0.15 4.24
CA ILE A 112 -1.12 0.54 2.83
C ILE A 112 0.29 0.38 2.26
N TYR A 113 0.36 0.10 0.97
CA TYR A 113 1.60 0.22 0.20
C TYR A 113 1.47 1.38 -0.79
N ILE A 114 2.60 1.99 -1.11
CA ILE A 114 2.68 3.02 -2.11
C ILE A 114 3.88 2.82 -3.03
N TRP A 115 3.62 2.90 -4.33
CA TRP A 115 4.59 2.91 -5.40
C TRP A 115 4.77 4.34 -5.90
N ILE A 116 5.88 4.99 -5.52
CA ILE A 116 6.24 6.36 -5.93
C ILE A 116 7.76 6.59 -5.84
N ASN A 117 8.24 7.68 -6.44
CA ASN A 117 9.65 8.10 -6.32
C ASN A 117 9.97 8.53 -4.88
N GLU A 118 11.25 8.48 -4.54
CA GLU A 118 11.71 8.81 -3.18
C GLU A 118 11.48 10.29 -2.83
N SER A 119 11.59 11.19 -3.80
CA SER A 119 11.37 12.63 -3.60
C SER A 119 9.92 12.94 -3.24
N SER A 120 8.94 12.41 -3.98
CA SER A 120 7.52 12.63 -3.66
C SER A 120 7.13 11.93 -2.38
N PHE A 121 7.72 10.78 -2.03
CA PHE A 121 7.43 10.10 -0.76
C PHE A 121 7.79 10.98 0.44
N LYS A 122 9.00 11.58 0.44
CA LYS A 122 9.46 12.46 1.53
C LYS A 122 8.57 13.70 1.69
N ASN A 123 8.09 14.25 0.59
CA ASN A 123 7.22 15.43 0.58
C ASN A 123 5.77 15.15 0.98
N SER A 124 5.37 13.86 1.04
CA SER A 124 3.97 13.45 1.16
C SER A 124 3.63 12.75 2.48
N SER A 125 4.45 12.94 3.51
CA SER A 125 4.28 12.30 4.83
C SER A 125 2.90 12.56 5.45
N VAL A 126 2.37 13.78 5.30
CA VAL A 126 1.07 14.19 5.87
C VAL A 126 -0.08 13.45 5.19
N ILE A 127 -0.13 13.44 3.85
CA ILE A 127 -1.21 12.77 3.10
C ILE A 127 -1.15 11.24 3.30
N LEU A 128 0.05 10.67 3.38
CA LEU A 128 0.24 9.26 3.71
C LEU A 128 -0.29 8.92 5.09
N CYS A 129 0.04 9.72 6.11
CA CYS A 129 -0.44 9.54 7.47
C CYS A 129 -1.98 9.62 7.55
N GLN A 130 -2.58 10.60 6.87
CA GLN A 130 -4.03 10.75 6.79
C GLN A 130 -4.69 9.55 6.10
N THR A 131 -4.10 9.05 5.01
CA THR A 131 -4.60 7.88 4.29
C THR A 131 -4.53 6.62 5.16
N VAL A 132 -3.38 6.40 5.82
CA VAL A 132 -3.21 5.29 6.77
C VAL A 132 -4.25 5.34 7.88
N LYS A 133 -4.52 6.54 8.42
CA LYS A 133 -5.54 6.76 9.44
C LYS A 133 -6.94 6.42 8.91
N GLY A 134 -7.32 6.90 7.73
CA GLY A 134 -8.61 6.59 7.11
C GLY A 134 -8.81 5.09 6.88
N VAL A 135 -7.77 4.39 6.42
CA VAL A 135 -7.77 2.93 6.28
C VAL A 135 -7.90 2.23 7.63
N ALA A 136 -7.27 2.76 8.68
CA ALA A 136 -7.37 2.20 10.02
C ALA A 136 -8.79 2.26 10.59
N GLU A 137 -9.46 3.40 10.38
CA GLU A 137 -10.86 3.61 10.79
C GLU A 137 -11.83 2.75 9.95
N ALA A 138 -11.55 2.58 8.66
CA ALA A 138 -12.41 1.81 7.76
C ALA A 138 -12.29 0.29 7.91
N ALA A 139 -11.10 -0.19 8.30
CA ALA A 139 -10.80 -1.60 8.53
C ALA A 139 -10.17 -1.78 9.93
N PRO A 140 -10.98 -1.76 11.02
CA PRO A 140 -10.48 -1.87 12.39
C PRO A 140 -9.98 -3.29 12.69
N LEU A 141 -8.85 -3.37 13.41
CA LEU A 141 -8.32 -4.63 13.92
C LEU A 141 -8.96 -4.90 15.29
N LEU A 142 -10.14 -5.52 15.31
CA LEU A 142 -11.01 -5.72 16.48
C LEU A 142 -10.40 -6.42 17.72
N GLU A 143 -9.14 -6.85 17.71
CA GLU A 143 -8.61 -7.79 18.72
C GLU A 143 -7.38 -7.32 19.48
N THR A 144 -6.78 -6.15 19.20
CA THR A 144 -5.61 -5.73 19.99
C THR A 144 -5.32 -4.25 19.81
N ASP A 145 -4.75 -3.63 20.84
CA ASP A 145 -4.32 -2.22 20.96
C ASP A 145 -3.24 -1.76 19.95
N TRP A 146 -3.14 -2.39 18.77
CA TRP A 146 -2.23 -1.97 17.71
C TRP A 146 -2.84 -0.82 16.91
N SER A 147 -2.68 0.40 17.43
CA SER A 147 -2.77 1.64 16.64
C SER A 147 -1.68 1.76 15.56
N GLU A 148 -0.80 0.76 15.45
CA GLU A 148 0.28 0.68 14.46
C GLU A 148 -0.23 0.02 13.17
N ARG A 149 -0.31 0.79 12.07
CA ARG A 149 -0.56 0.30 10.70
C ARG A 149 0.74 0.20 9.93
N LEU A 150 0.85 -0.77 9.04
CA LEU A 150 2.01 -0.91 8.15
C LEU A 150 1.92 0.08 6.99
N LEU A 151 2.99 0.86 6.79
CA LEU A 151 3.20 1.66 5.59
C LEU A 151 4.39 1.07 4.82
N MET A 152 4.15 0.58 3.61
CA MET A 152 5.17 0.04 2.74
C MET A 152 5.46 0.99 1.58
N HIS A 153 6.67 1.54 1.52
CA HIS A 153 7.13 2.29 0.35
C HIS A 153 7.87 1.36 -0.60
N ILE A 154 7.42 1.37 -1.85
CA ILE A 154 8.04 0.68 -2.99
C ILE A 154 8.50 1.80 -3.94
N SER A 155 9.81 1.86 -4.21
CA SER A 155 10.38 2.91 -5.06
C SER A 155 10.76 2.39 -6.43
N TYR A 156 10.87 3.30 -7.41
CA TYR A 156 11.34 2.98 -8.78
C TYR A 156 12.75 2.38 -8.85
N SER A 157 13.51 2.41 -7.76
CA SER A 157 14.86 1.87 -7.73
C SER A 157 14.82 0.35 -7.55
N PRO A 158 15.64 -0.43 -8.30
CA PRO A 158 15.60 -1.90 -8.33
C PRO A 158 15.97 -2.60 -7.00
N ARG A 159 16.05 -1.88 -5.88
CA ARG A 159 16.61 -2.35 -4.60
C ARG A 159 16.00 -1.74 -3.34
N SER A 160 14.73 -1.33 -3.28
CA SER A 160 14.26 -0.72 -2.02
C SER A 160 12.78 -0.91 -1.66
N LEU A 161 12.37 -2.14 -1.35
CA LEU A 161 11.36 -2.34 -0.31
C LEU A 161 11.98 -1.88 1.01
N ARG A 162 11.69 -0.64 1.43
CA ARG A 162 12.19 -0.08 2.70
C ARG A 162 11.06 0.05 3.71
N PRO A 163 10.90 -0.94 4.57
CA PRO A 163 10.44 -0.70 5.93
C PRO A 163 11.62 -0.81 6.89
N CYS A 164 11.57 -0.06 7.99
CA CYS A 164 12.65 -0.02 8.98
C CYS A 164 12.97 -1.42 9.59
N ASP A 165 12.07 -2.41 9.51
CA ASP A 165 12.23 -3.78 10.06
C ASP A 165 11.56 -4.92 9.23
N PHE A 166 11.42 -4.76 7.91
CA PHE A 166 10.73 -5.77 7.06
C PHE A 166 11.72 -6.73 6.41
N LYS A 167 11.45 -8.03 6.57
CA LYS A 167 12.25 -9.12 6.02
C LYS A 167 11.41 -9.88 5.00
N MET A 168 12.00 -10.18 3.84
CA MET A 168 11.38 -11.11 2.90
C MET A 168 11.67 -12.53 3.36
N GLY A 169 10.65 -13.38 3.31
CA GLY A 169 10.79 -14.78 3.70
C GLY A 169 9.65 -15.65 3.22
N LYS A 170 9.78 -16.95 3.42
CA LYS A 170 8.72 -17.93 3.12
C LYS A 170 7.68 -17.91 4.22
N VAL A 171 6.61 -17.15 4.02
CA VAL A 171 5.49 -17.02 4.96
C VAL A 171 4.43 -18.12 4.77
N LEU A 172 4.26 -18.64 3.55
CA LEU A 172 3.22 -19.64 3.25
C LEU A 172 3.44 -20.98 3.95
N ALA A 173 4.68 -21.33 4.32
CA ALA A 173 4.98 -22.59 5.03
C ALA A 173 4.48 -22.61 6.48
N SER A 174 4.14 -21.46 7.07
CA SER A 174 3.58 -21.34 8.43
C SER A 174 2.06 -21.17 8.46
N LEU A 175 1.39 -21.14 7.30
CA LEU A 175 -0.07 -21.13 7.21
C LEU A 175 -0.59 -22.57 7.31
N GLN A 176 -1.48 -22.82 8.27
CA GLN A 176 -2.32 -24.01 8.22
C GLN A 176 -3.17 -23.97 6.95
N THR A 177 -3.00 -24.97 6.10
CA THR A 177 -3.75 -25.11 4.87
C THR A 177 -5.20 -25.47 5.22
N PHE A 178 -6.14 -24.54 5.03
CA PHE A 178 -7.56 -24.85 5.14
C PHE A 178 -8.01 -25.51 3.84
N ARG A 179 -8.43 -26.76 3.95
CA ARG A 179 -8.99 -27.53 2.84
C ARG A 179 -10.46 -27.18 2.71
N CYS A 180 -10.84 -26.51 1.62
CA CYS A 180 -12.25 -26.31 1.30
C CYS A 180 -12.87 -27.68 1.00
N THR A 181 -13.88 -28.08 1.77
CA THR A 181 -14.66 -29.31 1.52
C THR A 181 -15.76 -29.10 0.50
N TYR A 182 -15.98 -27.87 0.04
CA TYR A 182 -16.99 -27.55 -0.96
C TYR A 182 -16.41 -27.66 -2.36
N THR A 183 -17.10 -28.41 -3.21
CA THR A 183 -16.84 -28.53 -4.63
C THR A 183 -17.46 -27.32 -5.32
N PHE A 184 -16.63 -26.46 -5.92
CA PHE A 184 -17.13 -25.35 -6.73
C PHE A 184 -17.22 -25.80 -8.17
N ASP A 185 -18.44 -25.88 -8.71
CA ASP A 185 -18.66 -25.97 -10.16
C ASP A 185 -18.58 -24.56 -10.75
N LEU A 186 -17.49 -24.29 -11.47
CA LEU A 186 -17.39 -23.14 -12.34
C LEU A 186 -18.16 -23.47 -13.62
N ARG A 187 -19.33 -22.84 -13.81
CA ARG A 187 -20.10 -22.90 -15.06
C ARG A 187 -19.52 -21.97 -16.11
#